data_AF-A0A0M8W9Z9-F1
#
_entry.id   AF-A0A0M8W9Z9-F1
#
_cell.length_a   1.000
_cell.length_b   1.000
_cell.length_c   1.000
_cell.angle_alpha   90.00
_cell.angle_beta   90.00
_cell.angle_gamma   90.00
#
_symmetry.space_group_name_H-M   'P 1'
#
loop_
_entity.id
_entity.type
_entity.pdbx_description
1 polymer ?
#
loop_
_entity_poly.entity_id
_entity_poly.type
_entity_poly.pdbx_seq_one_letter_code
_entity_poly.pdbx_strand_id
1 'polypeptide(L)'
;MSAALVAALRSAPLPRPALLVSGGTRETCADDDLQLSLWICYRLRTRGFDDVHPAWDDHPALAQFQGALEARWEQGLRALEETTPAVPLDDAARAELREHQAFWHPRREMRSALRDIHGDAYGSRDERTHSVLFTVTLRDLDCATSVDEMPAQTLALANALSLFGMHQRLVGALVGFLTAVDTIGGDPFAQLLPVQCPPDDVRLGFTVCHELHARLVRHVHAACEAGRSSLRGRWLVTQARVNVGC
;
A
#
# COMPACT_ATOMS: atom_id res chain seq x y z
N MET A 1 -6.16 -18.43 -1.39
CA MET A 1 -6.41 -17.62 -2.60
C MET A 1 -5.09 -17.31 -3.28
N SER A 2 -4.18 -16.60 -2.63
CA SER A 2 -2.80 -16.30 -3.08
C SER A 2 -2.03 -17.53 -3.55
N ALA A 3 -2.00 -18.62 -2.76
CA ALA A 3 -1.35 -19.86 -3.17
C ALA A 3 -1.97 -20.47 -4.45
N ALA A 4 -3.30 -20.39 -4.59
CA ALA A 4 -4.00 -20.86 -5.79
C ALA A 4 -3.74 -19.96 -7.01
N LEU A 5 -3.65 -18.64 -6.80
CA LEU A 5 -3.24 -17.67 -7.81
C LEU A 5 -1.83 -17.98 -8.32
N VAL A 6 -0.86 -18.14 -7.42
CA VAL A 6 0.53 -18.48 -7.77
C VAL A 6 0.59 -19.79 -8.55
N ALA A 7 -0.12 -20.82 -8.10
CA ALA A 7 -0.19 -22.09 -8.81
C ALA A 7 -0.77 -21.95 -10.23
N ALA A 8 -1.82 -21.14 -10.39
CA ALA A 8 -2.44 -20.88 -11.69
C ALA A 8 -1.52 -20.11 -12.64
N LEU A 9 -0.81 -19.10 -12.13
CA LEU A 9 0.08 -18.23 -12.92
C LEU A 9 1.27 -18.97 -13.54
N ARG A 10 1.72 -20.08 -12.92
CA ARG A 10 2.85 -20.89 -13.41
C ARG A 10 2.53 -21.77 -14.62
N SER A 11 1.26 -21.87 -14.99
CA SER A 11 0.80 -22.68 -16.13
C SER A 11 0.04 -21.81 -17.12
N ALA A 12 -0.07 -22.26 -18.37
CA ALA A 12 -0.93 -21.57 -19.34
C ALA A 12 -2.37 -21.45 -18.81
N PRO A 13 -3.03 -20.29 -18.98
CA PRO A 13 -4.42 -20.13 -18.55
C PRO A 13 -5.33 -21.11 -19.30
N LEU A 14 -6.27 -21.70 -18.57
CA LEU A 14 -7.40 -22.39 -19.19
C LEU A 14 -8.24 -21.38 -19.99
N PRO A 15 -9.05 -21.83 -20.98
CA PRO A 15 -9.93 -20.92 -21.74
C PRO A 15 -10.88 -20.08 -20.87
N ARG A 16 -11.23 -20.59 -19.69
CA ARG A 16 -12.01 -19.89 -18.65
C ARG A 16 -11.39 -20.19 -17.28
N PRO A 17 -10.33 -19.48 -16.88
CA PRO A 17 -9.66 -19.77 -15.62
C PRO A 17 -10.56 -19.30 -14.45
N ALA A 18 -10.78 -20.20 -13.48
CA ALA A 18 -11.60 -19.91 -12.31
C ALA A 18 -10.72 -19.28 -11.20
N LEU A 19 -10.39 -18.01 -11.34
CA LEU A 19 -9.75 -17.24 -10.27
C LEU A 19 -10.82 -16.81 -9.27
N LEU A 20 -10.92 -17.53 -8.16
CA LEU A 20 -11.97 -17.32 -7.15
C LEU A 20 -11.52 -16.32 -6.09
N VAL A 21 -12.35 -15.32 -5.83
CA VAL A 21 -12.20 -14.42 -4.69
C VAL A 21 -12.89 -15.01 -3.47
N SER A 22 -12.12 -15.23 -2.40
CA SER A 22 -12.70 -15.65 -1.13
C SER A 22 -13.38 -14.46 -0.45
N GLY A 23 -14.59 -14.71 0.07
CA GLY A 23 -15.32 -13.76 0.89
C GLY A 23 -14.79 -13.60 2.32
N GLY A 24 -13.65 -14.24 2.67
CA GLY A 24 -12.95 -14.29 3.97
C GLY A 24 -13.52 -13.47 5.14
N THR A 25 -13.60 -14.08 6.33
CA THR A 25 -14.22 -13.46 7.52
C THR A 25 -13.34 -12.45 8.26
N ARG A 26 -12.05 -12.34 7.89
CA ARG A 26 -11.13 -11.39 8.51
C ARG A 26 -11.36 -9.99 7.97
N GLU A 27 -11.02 -9.00 8.80
CA GLU A 27 -10.88 -7.64 8.32
C GLU A 27 -9.83 -7.59 7.19
N THR A 28 -10.14 -6.84 6.14
CA THR A 28 -9.41 -6.88 4.88
C THR A 28 -7.93 -6.50 5.02
N CYS A 29 -7.57 -5.58 5.91
CA CYS A 29 -6.17 -5.18 6.16
C CYS A 29 -5.37 -6.22 6.96
N ALA A 30 -6.04 -7.20 7.57
CA ALA A 30 -5.45 -8.31 8.32
C ALA A 30 -5.66 -9.66 7.60
N ASP A 31 -6.18 -9.63 6.38
CA ASP A 31 -6.40 -10.79 5.52
C ASP A 31 -5.15 -11.00 4.65
N ASP A 32 -4.22 -11.85 5.13
CA ASP A 32 -2.93 -12.13 4.46
C ASP A 32 -3.12 -12.58 3.01
N ASP A 33 -4.14 -13.40 2.79
CA ASP A 33 -4.42 -14.02 1.51
C ASP A 33 -4.95 -12.99 0.50
N LEU A 34 -5.78 -12.04 0.95
CA LEU A 34 -6.20 -10.88 0.18
C LEU A 34 -5.01 -9.96 -0.14
N GLN A 35 -4.22 -9.58 0.88
CA GLN A 35 -3.15 -8.60 0.71
C GLN A 35 -2.01 -9.12 -0.17
N LEU A 36 -1.64 -10.39 -0.03
CA LEU A 36 -0.64 -11.01 -0.92
C LEU A 36 -1.17 -11.13 -2.35
N SER A 37 -2.44 -11.51 -2.54
CA SER A 37 -3.03 -11.61 -3.89
C SER A 37 -3.10 -10.25 -4.60
N LEU A 38 -3.48 -9.18 -3.88
CA LEU A 38 -3.48 -7.81 -4.41
C LEU A 38 -2.06 -7.37 -4.80
N TRP A 39 -1.09 -7.61 -3.93
CA TRP A 39 0.30 -7.25 -4.19
C TRP A 39 0.82 -7.95 -5.44
N ILE A 40 0.53 -9.24 -5.62
CA ILE A 40 0.89 -9.99 -6.84
C ILE A 40 0.25 -9.34 -8.07
N CYS A 41 -1.03 -9.00 -8.03
CA CYS A 41 -1.72 -8.37 -9.17
C CYS A 41 -1.10 -7.01 -9.52
N TYR A 42 -0.80 -6.16 -8.53
CA TYR A 42 -0.15 -4.88 -8.75
C TYR A 42 1.27 -5.01 -9.31
N ARG A 43 2.01 -6.02 -8.87
CA ARG A 43 3.35 -6.33 -9.40
C ARG A 43 3.31 -6.85 -10.83
N LEU A 44 2.36 -7.72 -11.17
CA LEU A 44 2.15 -8.17 -12.54
C LEU A 44 1.89 -7.00 -13.49
N ARG A 45 1.13 -6.00 -13.04
CA ARG A 45 0.80 -4.81 -13.86
C ARG A 45 1.98 -3.88 -14.12
N THR A 46 2.99 -3.90 -13.25
CA THR A 46 4.07 -2.89 -13.26
C THR A 46 5.44 -3.45 -13.65
N ARG A 47 5.72 -4.73 -13.40
CA ARG A 47 7.01 -5.37 -13.72
C ARG A 47 6.92 -6.84 -14.17
N GLY A 48 5.93 -7.60 -13.72
CA GLY A 48 5.88 -9.06 -13.94
C GLY A 48 6.73 -9.87 -12.94
N PHE A 49 6.78 -11.19 -13.16
CA PHE A 49 7.59 -12.17 -12.41
C PHE A 49 8.19 -13.21 -13.38
N ASP A 50 9.36 -13.73 -13.06
CA ASP A 50 10.09 -14.68 -13.93
C ASP A 50 9.40 -16.05 -14.07
N ASP A 51 8.61 -16.46 -13.08
CA ASP A 51 7.95 -17.77 -13.04
C ASP A 51 6.49 -17.74 -13.52
N VAL A 52 6.01 -16.60 -14.06
CA VAL A 52 4.67 -16.47 -14.64
C VAL A 52 4.68 -16.93 -16.09
N HIS A 53 3.71 -17.77 -16.46
CA HIS A 53 3.59 -18.25 -17.82
C HIS A 53 3.19 -17.11 -18.77
N PRO A 54 3.90 -16.88 -19.90
CA PRO A 54 3.68 -15.72 -20.78
C PRO A 54 2.26 -15.56 -21.34
N ALA A 55 1.52 -16.65 -21.48
CA ALA A 55 0.12 -16.59 -21.93
C ALA A 55 -0.85 -15.88 -20.95
N TRP A 56 -0.38 -15.47 -19.77
CA TRP A 56 -1.12 -14.59 -18.86
C TRP A 56 -1.01 -13.11 -19.20
N ASP A 57 -0.10 -12.72 -20.10
CA ASP A 57 0.07 -11.33 -20.53
C ASP A 57 -1.26 -10.77 -21.06
N ASP A 58 -1.69 -9.65 -20.48
CA ASP A 58 -2.97 -8.97 -20.77
C ASP A 58 -4.23 -9.86 -20.67
N HIS A 59 -4.15 -11.01 -19.99
CA HIS A 59 -5.27 -11.94 -19.91
C HIS A 59 -6.43 -11.35 -19.07
N PRO A 60 -7.66 -11.26 -19.61
CA PRO A 60 -8.76 -10.49 -19.00
C PRO A 60 -9.22 -11.04 -17.65
N ALA A 61 -9.02 -12.33 -17.39
CA ALA A 61 -9.35 -12.93 -16.10
C ALA A 61 -8.52 -12.35 -14.94
N LEU A 62 -7.29 -11.88 -15.18
CA LEU A 62 -6.49 -11.21 -14.14
C LEU A 62 -7.07 -9.85 -13.80
N ALA A 63 -7.49 -9.07 -14.80
CA ALA A 63 -8.13 -7.78 -14.57
C ALA A 63 -9.47 -7.94 -13.82
N GLN A 64 -10.27 -8.95 -14.16
CA GLN A 64 -11.52 -9.25 -13.45
C GLN A 64 -11.26 -9.68 -12.00
N PHE A 65 -10.30 -10.57 -11.79
CA PHE A 65 -9.92 -11.03 -10.47
C PHE A 65 -9.39 -9.88 -9.60
N GLN A 66 -8.47 -9.07 -10.13
CA GLN A 66 -7.95 -7.88 -9.46
C GLN A 66 -9.08 -6.90 -9.12
N GLY A 67 -9.99 -6.60 -10.05
CA GLY A 67 -11.12 -5.70 -9.80
C GLY A 67 -12.01 -6.16 -8.64
N ALA A 68 -12.23 -7.48 -8.52
CA ALA A 68 -12.99 -8.05 -7.40
C ALA A 68 -12.23 -7.96 -6.06
N LEU A 69 -10.90 -8.17 -6.06
CA LEU A 69 -10.07 -7.96 -4.87
C LEU A 69 -10.04 -6.49 -4.45
N GLU A 70 -9.87 -5.57 -5.41
CA GLU A 70 -9.86 -4.12 -5.18
C GLU A 70 -11.20 -3.63 -4.62
N ALA A 71 -12.32 -4.13 -5.13
CA ALA A 71 -13.64 -3.78 -4.62
C ALA A 71 -13.81 -4.19 -3.15
N ARG A 72 -13.39 -5.42 -2.80
CA ARG A 72 -13.38 -5.91 -1.42
C ARG A 72 -12.43 -5.06 -0.56
N TRP A 73 -11.26 -4.73 -1.07
CA TRP A 73 -10.27 -3.95 -0.33
C TRP A 73 -10.74 -2.52 -0.06
N GLU A 74 -11.24 -1.83 -1.08
CA GLU A 74 -11.78 -0.49 -0.95
C GLU A 74 -12.96 -0.43 0.01
N GLN A 75 -13.87 -1.41 -0.04
CA GLN A 75 -14.96 -1.49 0.94
C GLN A 75 -14.42 -1.55 2.37
N GLY A 76 -13.36 -2.33 2.58
CA GLY A 76 -12.67 -2.40 3.86
C GLY A 76 -12.03 -1.07 4.28
N LEU A 77 -11.34 -0.40 3.36
CA LEU A 77 -10.73 0.91 3.61
C LEU A 77 -11.75 1.98 3.98
N ARG A 78 -12.92 1.98 3.31
CA ARG A 78 -14.02 2.91 3.60
C ARG A 78 -14.72 2.62 4.93
N ALA A 79 -14.60 1.40 5.44
CA ALA A 79 -15.15 1.01 6.73
C ALA A 79 -14.18 1.28 7.89
N LEU A 80 -12.96 1.75 7.62
CA LEU A 80 -12.03 2.16 8.68
C LEU A 80 -12.59 3.39 9.40
N GLU A 81 -12.71 3.27 10.72
CA GLU A 81 -13.05 4.39 11.58
C GLU A 81 -11.77 5.13 11.99
N GLU A 82 -11.85 6.45 12.01
CA GLU A 82 -10.76 7.29 12.51
C GLU A 82 -10.64 7.11 14.03
N THR A 83 -9.66 6.29 14.46
CA THR A 83 -9.40 6.07 15.89
C THR A 83 -8.44 7.08 16.49
N THR A 84 -7.81 7.91 15.65
CA THR A 84 -6.90 8.97 16.10
C THR A 84 -7.70 10.24 16.39
N PRO A 85 -7.72 10.75 17.65
CA PRO A 85 -8.47 11.95 17.96
C PRO A 85 -7.88 13.17 17.25
N ALA A 86 -8.75 13.99 16.66
CA ALA A 86 -8.34 15.24 16.02
C ALA A 86 -7.63 16.16 17.04
N VAL A 87 -6.47 16.69 16.66
CA VAL A 87 -5.78 17.72 17.46
C VAL A 87 -6.55 19.04 17.28
N PRO A 88 -7.01 19.69 18.37
CA PRO A 88 -7.66 20.98 18.26
C PRO A 88 -6.66 22.03 17.76
N LEU A 89 -7.11 22.82 16.80
CA LEU A 89 -6.31 23.89 16.21
C LEU A 89 -6.52 25.17 17.00
N ASP A 90 -5.49 25.98 17.10
CA ASP A 90 -5.64 27.36 17.53
C ASP A 90 -5.98 28.27 16.33
N ASP A 91 -6.19 29.56 16.59
CA ASP A 91 -6.55 30.52 15.55
C ASP A 91 -5.42 30.80 14.56
N ALA A 92 -4.16 30.60 14.97
CA ALA A 92 -3.00 30.76 14.11
C ALA A 92 -2.92 29.63 13.09
N ALA A 93 -3.04 28.37 13.54
CA ALA A 93 -3.12 27.19 12.68
C ALA A 93 -4.32 27.28 11.72
N ARG A 94 -5.47 27.82 12.16
CA ARG A 94 -6.64 28.07 11.28
C ARG A 94 -6.42 29.17 10.25
N ALA A 95 -5.55 30.14 10.51
CA ALA A 95 -5.24 31.22 9.57
C ALA A 95 -4.27 30.73 8.49
N GLU A 96 -3.20 30.05 8.90
CA GLU A 96 -2.24 29.36 8.03
C GLU A 96 -2.96 28.36 7.11
N LEU A 97 -3.93 27.63 7.66
CA LEU A 97 -4.77 26.73 6.88
C LEU A 97 -5.48 27.39 5.70
N ARG A 98 -6.08 28.57 5.93
CA ARG A 98 -6.86 29.28 4.92
C ARG A 98 -5.97 29.82 3.80
N GLU A 99 -4.71 30.11 4.11
CA GLU A 99 -3.70 30.49 3.13
C GLU A 99 -3.30 29.30 2.24
N HIS A 100 -3.14 28.10 2.83
CA HIS A 100 -2.80 26.87 2.11
C HIS A 100 -3.99 26.16 1.44
N GLN A 101 -5.23 26.52 1.76
CA GLN A 101 -6.44 25.98 1.10
C GLN A 101 -6.47 26.23 -0.43
N ALA A 102 -5.68 27.19 -0.92
CA ALA A 102 -5.46 27.41 -2.35
C ALA A 102 -4.74 26.24 -3.06
N PHE A 103 -4.07 25.33 -2.34
CA PHE A 103 -3.31 24.20 -2.90
C PHE A 103 -4.19 23.14 -3.58
N TRP A 104 -5.49 23.11 -3.26
CA TRP A 104 -6.41 22.07 -3.71
C TRP A 104 -7.11 22.37 -5.05
N HIS A 105 -6.81 23.51 -5.67
CA HIS A 105 -7.21 23.88 -7.03
C HIS A 105 -6.06 24.61 -7.74
N PRO A 106 -5.54 24.21 -8.93
CA PRO A 106 -5.97 23.21 -9.92
C PRO A 106 -4.89 22.14 -10.28
N ARG A 107 -5.35 21.06 -10.93
CA ARG A 107 -4.66 19.82 -11.35
C ARG A 107 -3.22 19.89 -11.90
N ARG A 108 -2.67 21.05 -12.28
CA ARG A 108 -1.33 21.19 -12.86
C ARG A 108 -0.23 21.33 -11.80
N GLU A 109 -0.46 22.13 -10.76
CA GLU A 109 0.52 22.35 -9.68
C GLU A 109 0.69 21.09 -8.83
N MET A 110 -0.44 20.45 -8.47
CA MET A 110 -0.46 19.13 -7.83
C MET A 110 0.32 18.07 -8.65
N ARG A 111 0.20 18.09 -9.97
CA ARG A 111 0.98 17.18 -10.84
C ARG A 111 2.48 17.48 -10.84
N SER A 112 2.87 18.74 -10.62
CA SER A 112 4.29 19.09 -10.46
C SER A 112 4.79 18.57 -9.13
N ALA A 113 4.12 18.90 -8.02
CA ALA A 113 4.49 18.44 -6.69
C ALA A 113 4.55 16.91 -6.60
N LEU A 114 3.56 16.19 -7.13
CA LEU A 114 3.59 14.72 -7.17
C LEU A 114 4.73 14.17 -8.05
N ARG A 115 5.12 14.89 -9.11
CA ARG A 115 6.28 14.51 -9.93
C ARG A 115 7.58 14.75 -9.20
N ASP A 116 7.68 15.84 -8.44
CA ASP A 116 8.87 16.18 -7.66
C ASP A 116 9.06 15.15 -6.53
N ILE A 117 7.99 14.83 -5.77
CA ILE A 117 7.97 13.73 -4.79
C ILE A 117 8.36 12.40 -5.44
N HIS A 118 7.78 12.09 -6.61
CA HIS A 118 8.14 10.87 -7.33
C HIS A 118 9.60 10.89 -7.80
N GLY A 119 10.13 12.04 -8.21
CA GLY A 119 11.53 12.22 -8.59
C GLY A 119 12.50 12.00 -7.42
N ASP A 120 12.16 12.51 -6.25
CA ASP A 120 12.99 12.33 -5.04
C ASP A 120 12.91 10.89 -4.49
N ALA A 121 11.74 10.26 -4.58
CA ALA A 121 11.55 8.88 -4.13
C ALA A 121 12.08 7.83 -5.14
N TYR A 122 11.90 8.08 -6.44
CA TYR A 122 12.05 7.11 -7.53
C TYR A 122 12.73 7.65 -8.79
N GLY A 123 13.56 8.71 -8.69
CA GLY A 123 14.25 9.35 -9.82
C GLY A 123 15.09 8.40 -10.69
N SER A 124 15.98 8.95 -11.54
CA SER A 124 16.90 8.10 -12.31
C SER A 124 17.56 7.08 -11.38
N ARG A 125 17.58 5.78 -11.75
CA ARG A 125 18.17 4.67 -10.97
C ARG A 125 19.66 4.92 -10.72
N ASP A 126 19.92 5.83 -9.80
CA ASP A 126 21.22 6.27 -9.31
C ASP A 126 21.37 5.76 -7.88
N GLU A 127 22.60 5.74 -7.39
CA GLU A 127 23.02 5.23 -6.08
C GLU A 127 22.26 5.90 -4.92
N ARG A 128 21.66 7.08 -5.16
CA ARG A 128 20.90 7.88 -4.20
C ARG A 128 19.43 7.48 -4.04
N THR A 129 18.91 6.60 -4.89
CA THR A 129 17.48 6.22 -4.82
C THR A 129 17.21 5.45 -3.53
N HIS A 130 16.17 5.84 -2.78
CA HIS A 130 15.81 5.21 -1.50
C HIS A 130 15.71 3.69 -1.56
N SER A 131 15.19 3.13 -2.67
CA SER A 131 15.14 1.67 -2.85
C SER A 131 16.52 1.02 -2.96
N VAL A 132 17.48 1.68 -3.64
CA VAL A 132 18.86 1.19 -3.78
C VAL A 132 19.56 1.23 -2.44
N LEU A 133 19.47 2.35 -1.73
CA LEU A 133 20.02 2.50 -0.38
C LEU A 133 19.47 1.42 0.55
N PHE A 134 18.14 1.23 0.57
CA PHE A 134 17.49 0.21 1.40
C PHE A 134 17.94 -1.21 1.03
N THR A 135 18.00 -1.56 -0.26
CA THR A 135 18.48 -2.88 -0.71
C THR A 135 19.94 -3.13 -0.32
N VAL A 136 20.81 -2.14 -0.47
CA VAL A 136 22.23 -2.25 -0.07
C VAL A 136 22.32 -2.48 1.45
N THR A 137 21.61 -1.68 2.25
CA THR A 137 21.60 -1.85 3.71
C THR A 137 21.07 -3.23 4.13
N LEU A 138 19.98 -3.73 3.52
CA LEU A 138 19.47 -5.06 3.84
C LEU A 138 20.45 -6.18 3.46
N ARG A 139 21.21 -6.02 2.37
CA ARG A 139 22.24 -6.98 1.97
C ARG A 139 23.38 -7.01 2.99
N ASP A 140 23.82 -5.85 3.46
CA ASP A 140 24.89 -5.77 4.48
C ASP A 140 24.45 -6.35 5.83
N LEU A 141 23.15 -6.31 6.13
CA LEU A 141 22.55 -6.93 7.32
C LEU A 141 22.20 -8.42 7.13
N ASP A 142 22.54 -9.03 5.99
CA ASP A 142 22.19 -10.41 5.59
C ASP A 142 20.69 -10.72 5.77
N CYS A 143 19.85 -9.72 5.52
CA CYS A 143 18.40 -9.80 5.72
C CYS A 143 17.72 -10.32 4.45
N ALA A 144 17.63 -11.64 4.29
CA ALA A 144 16.75 -12.25 3.29
C ALA A 144 15.33 -12.43 3.86
N THR A 145 14.37 -11.63 3.39
CA THR A 145 12.94 -11.80 3.71
C THR A 145 12.13 -11.92 2.44
N SER A 146 11.33 -12.98 2.35
CA SER A 146 10.41 -13.17 1.24
C SER A 146 9.11 -12.41 1.51
N VAL A 147 8.46 -11.91 0.46
CA VAL A 147 7.25 -11.07 0.59
C VAL A 147 6.07 -11.85 1.20
N ASP A 148 6.00 -13.16 0.95
CA ASP A 148 5.03 -14.08 1.55
C ASP A 148 5.24 -14.33 3.05
N GLU A 149 6.37 -13.87 3.61
CA GLU A 149 6.62 -13.89 5.06
C GLU A 149 6.25 -12.56 5.75
N MET A 150 5.85 -11.54 4.98
CA MET A 150 5.47 -10.25 5.54
C MET A 150 4.05 -10.30 6.10
N PRO A 151 3.80 -9.65 7.25
CA PRO A 151 2.45 -9.59 7.80
C PRO A 151 1.52 -8.79 6.87
N ALA A 152 0.24 -9.16 6.82
CA ALA A 152 -0.78 -8.48 6.00
C ALA A 152 -0.75 -6.95 6.16
N GLN A 153 -0.49 -6.44 7.37
CA GLN A 153 -0.45 -5.01 7.68
C GLN A 153 0.63 -4.26 6.89
N THR A 154 1.78 -4.91 6.64
CA THR A 154 2.84 -4.33 5.81
C THR A 154 2.39 -4.19 4.37
N LEU A 155 1.77 -5.23 3.82
CA LEU A 155 1.27 -5.23 2.45
C LEU A 155 0.06 -4.29 2.29
N ALA A 156 -0.78 -4.15 3.31
CA ALA A 156 -1.95 -3.29 3.30
C ALA A 156 -1.60 -1.83 3.00
N LEU A 157 -0.56 -1.28 3.63
CA LEU A 157 -0.09 0.09 3.35
C LEU A 157 0.34 0.25 1.88
N ALA A 158 1.16 -0.67 1.37
CA ALA A 158 1.64 -0.65 -0.01
C ALA A 158 0.49 -0.83 -1.03
N ASN A 159 -0.47 -1.71 -0.72
CA ASN A 159 -1.62 -1.99 -1.55
C ASN A 159 -2.63 -0.84 -1.55
N ALA A 160 -2.80 -0.11 -0.44
CA ALA A 160 -3.60 1.11 -0.41
C ALA A 160 -3.00 2.20 -1.32
N LEU A 161 -1.70 2.45 -1.20
CA LEU A 161 -1.00 3.40 -2.08
C LEU A 161 -1.12 3.00 -3.57
N SER A 162 -0.97 1.71 -3.85
CA SER A 162 -1.12 1.15 -5.21
C SER A 162 -2.55 1.34 -5.75
N LEU A 163 -3.57 1.04 -4.93
CA LEU A 163 -4.98 1.26 -5.28
C LEU A 163 -5.23 2.74 -5.62
N PHE A 164 -4.80 3.66 -4.76
CA PHE A 164 -5.04 5.09 -4.97
C PHE A 164 -4.27 5.64 -6.18
N GLY A 165 -3.04 5.15 -6.41
CA GLY A 165 -2.21 5.54 -7.55
C GLY A 165 -2.69 5.03 -8.91
N MET A 166 -3.38 3.89 -8.95
CA MET A 166 -3.85 3.28 -10.21
C MET A 166 -5.23 3.72 -10.65
N HIS A 167 -6.02 4.32 -9.76
CA HIS A 167 -7.42 4.66 -10.03
C HIS A 167 -7.63 6.17 -9.96
N GLN A 168 -7.91 6.79 -11.12
CA GLN A 168 -8.12 8.25 -11.21
C GLN A 168 -9.22 8.78 -10.26
N ARG A 169 -10.25 7.97 -9.98
CA ARG A 169 -11.33 8.31 -9.03
C ARG A 169 -10.87 8.38 -7.57
N LEU A 170 -9.68 7.89 -7.25
CA LEU A 170 -9.10 7.82 -5.91
C LEU A 170 -7.91 8.78 -5.74
N VAL A 171 -7.70 9.71 -6.67
CA VAL A 171 -6.59 10.67 -6.59
C VAL A 171 -6.69 11.53 -5.32
N GLY A 172 -7.89 11.92 -4.88
CA GLY A 172 -8.05 12.60 -3.59
C GLY A 172 -7.49 11.79 -2.43
N ALA A 173 -7.81 10.49 -2.39
CA ALA A 173 -7.29 9.56 -1.38
C ALA A 173 -5.78 9.36 -1.50
N LEU A 174 -5.21 9.36 -2.70
CA LEU A 174 -3.76 9.34 -2.87
C LEU A 174 -3.10 10.54 -2.19
N VAL A 175 -3.64 11.74 -2.43
CA VAL A 175 -3.06 12.96 -1.84
C VAL A 175 -3.18 12.93 -0.32
N GLY A 176 -4.36 12.61 0.23
CA GLY A 176 -4.53 12.50 1.68
C GLY A 176 -3.59 11.47 2.31
N PHE A 177 -3.38 10.33 1.65
CA PHE A 177 -2.46 9.30 2.12
C PHE A 177 -1.01 9.79 2.15
N LEU A 178 -0.55 10.46 1.09
CA LEU A 178 0.82 11.00 1.03
C LEU A 178 1.04 12.11 2.07
N THR A 179 0.04 12.97 2.31
CA THR A 179 0.15 13.98 3.35
C THR A 179 0.27 13.35 4.74
N ALA A 180 -0.48 12.28 5.01
CA ALA A 180 -0.36 11.55 6.27
C ALA A 180 1.02 10.88 6.45
N VAL A 181 1.61 10.32 5.39
CA VAL A 181 2.98 9.74 5.47
C VAL A 181 3.99 10.77 5.98
N ASP A 182 3.90 12.00 5.50
CA ASP A 182 4.86 13.05 5.87
C ASP A 182 4.64 13.54 7.32
N THR A 183 3.38 13.58 7.79
CA THR A 183 3.08 13.85 9.21
C THR A 183 3.66 12.79 10.16
N ILE A 184 3.79 11.54 9.68
CA ILE A 184 4.39 10.43 10.43
C ILE A 184 5.93 10.50 10.37
N GLY A 185 6.50 10.97 9.26
CA GLY A 185 7.95 11.04 8.99
C GLY A 185 8.69 12.20 9.64
N GLY A 186 7.99 13.25 10.09
CA GLY A 186 8.58 14.36 10.86
C GLY A 186 9.18 15.51 10.06
N ASP A 187 8.89 15.64 8.75
CA ASP A 187 9.35 16.73 7.85
C ASP A 187 8.12 17.52 7.27
N PRO A 188 8.26 18.54 6.38
CA PRO A 188 7.52 19.81 6.50
C PRO A 188 6.04 19.75 6.09
N PHE A 189 5.52 18.70 5.44
CA PHE A 189 4.06 18.59 5.24
C PHE A 189 3.31 18.27 6.53
N ALA A 190 4.00 17.97 7.63
CA ALA A 190 3.39 18.03 8.97
C ALA A 190 2.74 19.41 9.25
N GLN A 191 3.24 20.48 8.61
CA GLN A 191 2.69 21.84 8.67
C GLN A 191 1.56 22.07 7.66
N LEU A 192 1.34 21.16 6.70
CA LEU A 192 0.35 21.31 5.64
C LEU A 192 -1.04 20.81 5.99
N LEU A 193 -1.26 20.20 7.16
CA LEU A 193 -2.62 19.86 7.61
C LEU A 193 -2.83 20.05 9.11
N PRO A 194 -3.35 21.23 9.44
CA PRO A 194 -4.45 21.36 10.36
C PRO A 194 -5.76 21.64 9.59
N VAL A 195 -6.22 20.77 8.67
CA VAL A 195 -7.57 20.91 8.07
C VAL A 195 -8.53 20.02 8.85
N GLN A 196 -9.46 20.61 9.59
CA GLN A 196 -10.48 19.86 10.34
C GLN A 196 -11.49 19.11 9.44
N CYS A 197 -11.58 19.42 8.13
CA CYS A 197 -12.51 18.76 7.21
C CYS A 197 -12.06 18.81 5.73
N PRO A 198 -11.06 18.00 5.32
CA PRO A 198 -10.74 17.87 3.90
C PRO A 198 -11.91 17.21 3.15
N PRO A 199 -12.01 17.39 1.81
CA PRO A 199 -12.96 16.65 1.00
C PRO A 199 -12.97 15.16 1.34
N ASP A 200 -14.13 14.51 1.30
CA ASP A 200 -14.31 13.13 1.79
C ASP A 200 -13.32 12.13 1.19
N ASP A 201 -12.92 12.35 -0.07
CA ASP A 201 -11.92 11.54 -0.77
C ASP A 201 -10.50 11.76 -0.24
N VAL A 202 -10.11 13.00 0.09
CA VAL A 202 -8.83 13.31 0.75
C VAL A 202 -8.82 12.79 2.19
N ARG A 203 -9.92 12.95 2.93
CA ARG A 203 -10.06 12.43 4.30
C ARG A 203 -9.87 10.92 4.33
N LEU A 204 -10.47 10.18 3.40
CA LEU A 204 -10.29 8.74 3.28
C LEU A 204 -8.80 8.36 3.23
N GLY A 205 -8.02 9.00 2.35
CA GLY A 205 -6.59 8.73 2.21
C GLY A 205 -5.81 8.94 3.51
N PHE A 206 -6.07 10.07 4.16
CA PHE A 206 -5.43 10.44 5.41
C PHE A 206 -5.74 9.44 6.53
N THR A 207 -7.03 9.15 6.74
CA THR A 207 -7.50 8.15 7.72
C THR A 207 -6.90 6.77 7.47
N VAL A 208 -6.89 6.33 6.21
CA VAL A 208 -6.32 5.02 5.82
C VAL A 208 -4.84 4.94 6.19
N CYS A 209 -4.05 5.96 5.89
CA CYS A 209 -2.62 5.95 6.22
C CYS A 209 -2.38 5.87 7.73
N HIS A 210 -3.01 6.75 8.51
CA HIS A 210 -2.85 6.77 9.96
C HIS A 210 -3.31 5.46 10.62
N GLU A 211 -4.47 4.92 10.23
CA GLU A 211 -5.01 3.72 10.84
C GLU A 211 -4.18 2.48 10.50
N LEU A 212 -3.80 2.31 9.23
CA LEU A 212 -2.94 1.19 8.83
C LEU A 212 -1.55 1.28 9.46
N HIS A 213 -0.97 2.48 9.56
CA HIS A 213 0.30 2.70 10.27
C HIS A 213 0.17 2.38 11.76
N ALA A 214 -0.86 2.87 12.44
CA ALA A 214 -1.10 2.60 13.85
C ALA A 214 -1.27 1.09 14.11
N ARG A 215 -1.95 0.36 13.22
CA ARG A 215 -2.09 -1.10 13.30
C ARG A 215 -0.76 -1.83 13.13
N LEU A 216 0.08 -1.40 12.19
CA LEU A 216 1.42 -1.96 12.02
C LEU A 216 2.27 -1.70 13.27
N VAL A 217 2.25 -0.49 13.81
CA VAL A 217 2.96 -0.13 15.05
C VAL A 217 2.49 -1.01 16.22
N ARG A 218 1.18 -1.18 16.41
CA ARG A 218 0.64 -2.10 17.43
C ARG A 218 1.13 -3.53 17.22
N HIS A 219 1.17 -4.02 15.98
CA HIS A 219 1.67 -5.36 15.67
C HIS A 219 3.17 -5.52 16.01
N VAL A 220 3.98 -4.51 15.69
CA VAL A 220 5.41 -4.46 16.03
C VAL A 220 5.61 -4.48 17.54
N HIS A 221 4.91 -3.62 18.28
CA HIS A 221 4.99 -3.59 19.74
C HIS A 221 4.64 -4.94 20.37
N ALA A 222 3.53 -5.56 19.94
CA ALA A 222 3.13 -6.87 20.44
C ALA A 222 4.15 -7.98 20.10
N ALA A 223 4.87 -7.87 18.98
CA ALA A 223 5.95 -8.78 18.65
C ALA A 223 7.17 -8.60 19.57
N CYS A 224 7.56 -7.35 19.84
CA CYS A 224 8.65 -7.03 20.75
C CYS A 224 8.35 -7.49 22.20
N GLU A 225 7.14 -7.25 22.71
CA GLU A 225 6.72 -7.72 24.04
C GLU A 225 6.74 -9.25 24.16
N ALA A 226 6.44 -9.96 23.08
CA ALA A 226 6.54 -11.41 23.00
C ALA A 226 7.98 -11.92 22.80
N GLY A 227 8.99 -11.05 22.85
CA GLY A 227 10.40 -11.39 22.65
C GLY A 227 10.75 -11.82 21.22
N ARG A 228 9.89 -11.49 20.24
CA ARG A 228 10.15 -11.83 18.83
C ARG A 228 11.04 -10.78 18.19
N SER A 229 12.11 -11.23 17.54
CA SER A 229 12.98 -10.40 16.69
C SER A 229 12.46 -10.24 15.26
N SER A 230 11.28 -10.80 14.97
CA SER A 230 10.69 -10.78 13.65
C SER A 230 9.17 -10.62 13.74
N LEU A 231 8.60 -9.88 12.78
CA LEU A 231 7.16 -9.84 12.55
C LEU A 231 6.62 -11.14 11.94
N ARG A 232 7.49 -12.12 11.66
CA ARG A 232 7.14 -13.49 11.29
C ARG A 232 6.29 -14.13 12.39
N GLY A 233 4.97 -13.97 12.29
CA GLY A 233 4.02 -14.91 12.86
C GLY A 233 3.97 -16.14 11.96
N ARG A 234 4.07 -17.35 12.53
CA ARG A 234 3.88 -18.61 11.77
C ARG A 234 2.66 -18.46 10.88
N TRP A 235 2.76 -18.62 9.55
CA TRP A 235 1.82 -19.36 8.67
C TRP A 235 2.26 -19.30 7.18
N LEU A 236 3.13 -20.24 6.78
CA LEU A 236 3.05 -21.13 5.60
C LEU A 236 4.41 -21.84 5.44
N VAL A 237 4.80 -22.68 6.41
CA VAL A 237 5.74 -23.76 6.10
C VAL A 237 4.93 -24.86 5.45
N THR A 238 4.64 -24.69 4.15
CA THR A 238 4.71 -25.72 3.11
C THR A 238 4.05 -25.20 1.83
N GLN A 239 4.85 -25.22 0.76
CA GLN A 239 4.54 -25.10 -0.66
C GLN A 239 4.72 -23.72 -1.31
N ALA A 240 5.68 -23.73 -2.25
CA ALA A 240 6.00 -22.73 -3.27
C ALA A 240 6.33 -21.33 -2.75
N ARG A 241 7.62 -21.11 -2.46
CA ARG A 241 8.23 -19.77 -2.43
C ARG A 241 7.81 -19.02 -3.70
N VAL A 242 7.28 -17.80 -3.54
CA VAL A 242 7.20 -16.85 -4.65
C VAL A 242 8.62 -16.37 -4.87
N ASN A 243 9.20 -16.69 -6.02
CA ASN A 243 10.56 -16.26 -6.31
C ASN A 243 10.49 -14.76 -6.62
N VAL A 244 10.75 -13.94 -5.61
CA VAL A 244 10.90 -12.50 -5.78
C VAL A 244 12.31 -12.30 -6.32
N GLY A 245 12.45 -12.36 -7.65
CA GLY A 245 13.69 -12.06 -8.33
C GLY A 245 14.23 -10.71 -7.85
N CYS A 246 15.33 -10.76 -7.10
CA CYS A 246 16.23 -9.65 -6.84
C CYS A 246 17.32 -9.66 -7.91
#